data_AF-K2G6Y7-F1
#
_entry.id   AF-K2G6Y7-F1
#
_cell.length_a   1.000
_cell.length_b   1.000
_cell.length_c   1.000
_cell.angle_alpha   90.00
_cell.angle_beta   90.00
_cell.angle_gamma   90.00
#
_symmetry.space_group_name_H-M   'P 1'
#
loop_
_entity.id
_entity.type
_entity.pdbx_description
1 polymer ?
#
loop_
_entity_poly.entity_id
_entity_poly.type
_entity_poly.pdbx_seq_one_letter_code
_entity_poly.pdbx_strand_id
1 'polypeptide(L)'
;MSEKTLSPQQKAAETRKKKAAEKVAQAEQAVKDPLLAGEIEQDELETEDEEIESEESESDENVTVEEKNIPMFDPTKKDKAAVKAEKEKLSEVEQHKADLERFKKEIEKGPKTMFMIPLDQGEKAGAVQVVSLNGVSFTIKKGAMVTIPVAIAEVLAEKYEVEMTAGKEMLADRNDSTSEALS
;
A
#
# COMPACT_ATOMS: atom_id res chain seq x y z
N MET A 1 11.90 65.62 -7.70
CA MET A 1 11.44 64.29 -8.14
C MET A 1 11.67 63.34 -6.99
N SER A 2 10.61 62.86 -6.35
CA SER A 2 10.71 62.04 -5.13
C SER A 2 10.58 60.57 -5.52
N GLU A 3 11.66 59.82 -5.37
CA GLU A 3 11.69 58.38 -5.60
C GLU A 3 10.86 57.67 -4.53
N LYS A 4 9.73 57.07 -4.94
CA LYS A 4 8.92 56.22 -4.06
C LYS A 4 9.67 54.92 -3.80
N THR A 5 10.25 54.79 -2.61
CA THR A 5 10.81 53.54 -2.12
C THR A 5 9.67 52.59 -1.72
N LEU A 6 9.40 51.57 -2.56
CA LEU A 6 8.43 50.53 -2.24
C LEU A 6 8.91 49.67 -1.07
N SER A 7 7.99 49.32 -0.17
CA SER A 7 8.28 48.52 1.01
C SER A 7 8.71 47.09 0.65
N PRO A 8 9.55 46.43 1.46
CA PRO A 8 10.01 45.06 1.19
C PRO A 8 8.87 44.04 1.00
N GLN A 9 7.73 44.23 1.68
CA GLN A 9 6.56 43.38 1.54
C GLN A 9 5.89 43.51 0.16
N GLN A 10 5.89 44.71 -0.44
CA GLN A 10 5.34 44.91 -1.78
C GLN A 10 6.23 44.28 -2.86
N LYS A 11 7.57 44.34 -2.68
CA LYS A 11 8.52 43.67 -3.59
C LYS A 11 8.37 42.14 -3.57
N ALA A 12 8.04 41.54 -2.43
CA ALA A 12 7.83 40.10 -2.31
C ALA A 12 6.50 39.62 -2.94
N ALA A 13 5.47 40.46 -2.93
CA ALA A 13 4.19 40.15 -3.58
C ALA A 13 4.30 40.18 -5.11
N GLU A 14 5.12 41.09 -5.66
CA GLU A 14 5.30 41.24 -7.09
C GLU A 14 6.10 40.08 -7.71
N THR A 15 7.11 39.56 -6.99
CA THR A 15 7.90 38.40 -7.44
C THR A 15 7.08 37.10 -7.46
N ARG A 16 6.13 36.92 -6.53
CA ARG A 16 5.21 35.77 -6.54
C ARG A 16 4.23 35.81 -7.71
N LYS A 17 3.72 37.00 -8.07
CA LYS A 17 2.84 37.16 -9.24
C LYS A 17 3.55 36.88 -10.56
N LYS A 18 4.81 37.32 -10.73
CA LYS A 18 5.59 37.02 -11.95
C LYS A 18 5.87 35.52 -12.10
N LYS A 19 6.24 34.83 -11.01
CA LYS A 19 6.57 33.40 -11.06
C LYS A 19 5.34 32.50 -11.32
N ALA A 20 4.15 32.94 -10.92
CA ALA A 20 2.90 32.22 -11.22
C ALA A 20 2.49 32.36 -12.71
N ALA A 21 2.67 33.54 -13.31
CA ALA A 21 2.34 33.76 -14.72
C ALA A 21 3.26 32.98 -15.67
N GLU A 22 4.55 32.88 -15.35
CA GLU A 22 5.53 32.14 -16.17
C GLU A 22 5.25 30.63 -16.18
N LYS A 23 4.77 30.06 -15.07
CA LYS A 23 4.44 28.63 -14.98
C LYS A 23 3.18 28.25 -15.77
N VAL A 24 2.24 29.18 -15.93
CA VAL A 24 1.04 28.98 -16.77
C VAL A 24 1.41 29.01 -18.26
N ALA A 25 2.32 29.89 -18.68
CA ALA A 25 2.77 29.96 -20.06
C ALA A 25 3.53 28.70 -20.53
N GLN A 26 4.31 28.06 -19.65
CA GLN A 26 5.00 26.79 -19.98
C GLN A 26 4.05 25.60 -20.11
N ALA A 27 2.92 25.60 -19.39
CA ALA A 27 1.93 24.52 -19.52
C ALA A 27 1.16 24.60 -20.85
N GLU A 28 1.01 25.79 -21.43
CA GLU A 28 0.25 25.98 -22.68
C GLU A 28 1.05 25.63 -23.95
N GLN A 29 2.39 25.66 -23.89
CA GLN A 29 3.24 25.22 -25.01
C GLN A 29 3.32 23.69 -25.17
N ALA A 30 2.99 22.91 -24.14
CA ALA A 30 3.05 21.45 -24.19
C ALA A 30 1.84 20.77 -24.85
N VAL A 31 0.82 21.53 -25.28
CA VAL A 31 -0.44 21.00 -25.86
C VAL A 31 -0.50 21.11 -27.40
N LYS A 32 0.55 21.65 -28.05
CA LYS A 32 0.51 21.95 -29.50
C LYS A 32 1.12 20.94 -30.47
N ASP A 33 1.63 19.79 -30.03
CA ASP A 33 2.08 18.71 -30.93
C ASP A 33 1.43 17.35 -30.62
N PRO A 34 0.18 17.09 -31.07
CA PRO A 34 -0.45 15.78 -31.01
C PRO A 34 -0.35 14.99 -32.33
N LEU A 35 0.60 15.27 -33.23
CA LEU A 35 0.66 14.66 -34.57
C LEU A 35 1.88 13.76 -34.80
N LEU A 36 1.98 12.68 -34.03
CA LEU A 36 2.59 11.44 -34.51
C LEU A 36 1.69 10.27 -34.11
N ALA A 37 0.64 10.14 -34.91
CA ALA A 37 -0.26 9.01 -34.95
C ALA A 37 0.53 7.74 -35.33
N GLY A 38 0.66 6.83 -34.38
CA GLY A 38 0.77 5.41 -34.65
C GLY A 38 -0.63 4.82 -34.49
N GLU A 39 -1.22 4.40 -35.61
CA GLU A 39 -2.43 3.58 -35.65
C GLU A 39 -2.25 2.36 -34.73
N ILE A 40 -3.04 2.30 -33.67
CA ILE A 40 -3.23 1.08 -32.88
C ILE A 40 -4.70 0.70 -33.13
N GLU A 41 -4.87 -0.38 -33.86
CA GLU A 41 -6.14 -1.07 -34.10
C GLU A 41 -6.88 -1.24 -32.77
N GLN A 42 -8.09 -0.69 -32.72
CA GLN A 42 -9.04 -0.91 -31.64
C GLN A 42 -9.75 -2.24 -31.92
N ASP A 43 -9.27 -3.32 -31.31
CA ASP A 43 -10.09 -4.51 -31.10
C ASP A 43 -11.08 -4.19 -29.97
N GLU A 44 -12.36 -4.12 -30.34
CA GLU A 44 -13.49 -4.00 -29.42
C GLU A 44 -13.58 -5.27 -28.58
N LEU A 45 -13.16 -5.17 -27.32
CA LEU A 45 -13.38 -6.22 -26.33
C LEU A 45 -14.60 -5.82 -25.51
N GLU A 46 -15.76 -6.34 -25.94
CA GLU A 46 -17.00 -6.35 -25.18
C GLU A 46 -16.75 -7.06 -23.84
N THR A 47 -16.72 -6.29 -22.74
CA THR A 47 -16.77 -6.85 -21.40
C THR A 47 -18.22 -6.83 -20.94
N GLU A 48 -18.83 -8.00 -20.94
CA GLU A 48 -20.10 -8.30 -20.30
C GLU A 48 -19.98 -8.03 -18.78
N ASP A 49 -20.80 -7.10 -18.29
CA ASP A 49 -20.97 -6.82 -16.86
C ASP A 49 -21.68 -8.02 -16.20
N GLU A 50 -20.92 -8.93 -15.57
CA GLU A 50 -21.48 -9.90 -14.62
C GLU A 50 -21.74 -9.22 -13.26
N GLU A 51 -23.01 -8.94 -12.99
CA GLU A 51 -23.53 -8.62 -11.66
C GLU A 51 -23.32 -9.83 -10.73
N ILE A 52 -22.35 -9.76 -9.83
CA ILE A 52 -22.19 -10.74 -8.74
C ILE A 52 -23.10 -10.31 -7.59
N GLU A 53 -24.25 -10.98 -7.47
CA GLU A 53 -25.11 -10.97 -6.28
C GLU A 53 -24.31 -11.51 -5.09
N SER A 54 -24.11 -10.66 -4.09
CA SER A 54 -23.56 -11.05 -2.79
C SER A 54 -24.66 -11.65 -1.92
N GLU A 55 -24.74 -12.99 -1.86
CA GLU A 55 -25.55 -13.71 -0.88
C GLU A 55 -24.92 -13.57 0.52
N GLU A 56 -25.64 -12.90 1.42
CA GLU A 56 -25.38 -12.90 2.86
C GLU A 56 -25.75 -14.28 3.44
N SER A 57 -24.75 -15.06 3.87
CA SER A 57 -24.98 -16.27 4.64
C SER A 57 -24.91 -15.97 6.13
N GLU A 58 -26.08 -15.78 6.75
CA GLU A 58 -26.26 -15.89 8.20
C GLU A 58 -26.21 -17.38 8.59
N SER A 59 -25.23 -17.76 9.40
CA SER A 59 -25.23 -19.07 10.07
C SER A 59 -25.23 -18.87 11.58
N ASP A 60 -26.42 -18.94 12.16
CA ASP A 60 -26.67 -19.08 13.60
C ASP A 60 -26.24 -20.46 14.09
N GLU A 61 -25.06 -20.56 14.71
CA GLU A 61 -24.71 -21.70 15.57
C GLU A 61 -25.17 -21.43 17.00
N ASN A 62 -26.30 -22.02 17.36
CA ASN A 62 -26.84 -22.04 18.73
C ASN A 62 -26.06 -23.08 19.56
N VAL A 63 -24.98 -22.65 20.22
CA VAL A 63 -24.21 -23.47 21.16
C VAL A 63 -24.86 -23.42 22.54
N THR A 64 -25.60 -24.48 22.90
CA THR A 64 -26.04 -24.76 24.27
C THR A 64 -24.83 -25.14 25.14
N VAL A 65 -24.37 -24.21 25.98
CA VAL A 65 -23.31 -24.44 26.97
C VAL A 65 -23.93 -24.83 28.31
N GLU A 66 -23.59 -26.04 28.80
CA GLU A 66 -23.96 -26.55 30.11
C GLU A 66 -23.45 -25.64 31.25
N GLU A 67 -24.38 -25.33 32.15
CA GLU A 67 -24.24 -24.39 33.26
C GLU A 67 -23.36 -24.99 34.38
N LYS A 68 -22.04 -24.92 34.21
CA LYS A 68 -21.11 -25.11 35.34
C LYS A 68 -21.13 -23.86 36.21
N ASN A 69 -21.65 -24.02 37.40
CA ASN A 69 -21.73 -23.07 38.51
C ASN A 69 -20.40 -22.30 38.74
N ILE A 70 -20.28 -21.09 38.17
CA ILE A 70 -19.16 -20.16 38.39
C ILE A 70 -19.48 -19.32 39.64
N PRO A 71 -18.55 -19.15 40.60
CA PRO A 71 -18.78 -18.31 41.76
C PRO A 71 -19.18 -16.89 41.35
N MET A 72 -20.31 -16.44 41.88
CA MET A 72 -20.93 -15.13 41.66
C MET A 72 -19.93 -14.02 42.00
N PHE A 73 -19.27 -13.50 40.96
CA PHE A 73 -18.34 -12.37 41.07
C PHE A 73 -19.15 -11.11 41.32
N ASP A 74 -19.01 -10.52 42.50
CA ASP A 74 -19.70 -9.31 42.92
C ASP A 74 -18.98 -8.08 42.33
N PRO A 75 -19.49 -7.43 41.25
CA PRO A 75 -18.74 -6.43 40.49
C PRO A 75 -18.74 -5.05 41.16
N THR A 76 -19.28 -4.92 42.37
CA THR A 76 -19.55 -3.63 43.02
C THR A 76 -18.35 -3.05 43.78
N LYS A 77 -17.23 -3.79 43.90
CA LYS A 77 -15.95 -3.27 44.42
C LYS A 77 -14.94 -3.04 43.30
N LYS A 78 -15.29 -2.22 42.30
CA LYS A 78 -14.32 -1.70 41.33
C LYS A 78 -13.50 -0.57 41.97
N ASP A 79 -12.25 -0.88 42.26
CA ASP A 79 -11.21 0.09 42.59
C ASP A 79 -11.19 1.20 41.54
N LYS A 80 -11.48 2.44 41.97
CA LYS A 80 -11.49 3.64 41.11
C LYS A 80 -10.13 3.93 40.43
N ALA A 81 -9.06 3.23 40.83
CA ALA A 81 -7.75 3.33 40.20
C ALA A 81 -7.66 2.56 38.86
N ALA A 82 -8.38 1.44 38.69
CA ALA A 82 -8.32 0.64 37.47
C ALA A 82 -9.01 1.31 36.27
N VAL A 83 -10.09 2.06 36.51
CA VAL A 83 -10.88 2.74 35.45
C VAL A 83 -10.11 3.92 34.82
N LYS A 84 -9.14 4.50 35.54
CA LYS A 84 -8.32 5.60 34.99
C LYS A 84 -7.24 5.08 34.04
N ALA A 85 -6.68 3.90 34.29
CA ALA A 85 -5.68 3.27 33.41
C ALA A 85 -6.27 2.76 32.08
N GLU A 86 -7.55 2.35 32.05
CA GLU A 86 -8.20 1.91 30.81
C GLU A 86 -8.52 3.06 29.85
N LYS A 87 -8.85 4.26 30.36
CA LYS A 87 -9.12 5.43 29.51
C LYS A 87 -7.89 5.98 28.80
N GLU A 88 -6.71 5.86 29.41
CA GLU A 88 -5.45 6.32 28.80
C GLU A 88 -5.03 5.39 27.64
N LYS A 89 -5.22 4.06 27.81
CA LYS A 89 -4.94 3.05 26.77
C LYS A 89 -5.83 3.20 25.53
N LEU A 90 -7.10 3.58 25.70
CA LEU A 90 -8.00 3.83 24.56
C LEU A 90 -7.49 4.99 23.68
N SER A 91 -6.92 6.04 24.28
CA SER A 91 -6.38 7.17 23.53
C SER A 91 -5.10 6.85 22.75
N GLU A 92 -4.28 5.93 23.26
CA GLU A 92 -3.04 5.49 22.59
C GLU A 92 -3.36 4.62 21.35
N VAL A 93 -4.35 3.74 21.46
CA VAL A 93 -4.80 2.91 20.33
C VAL A 93 -5.37 3.78 19.19
N GLU A 94 -6.10 4.84 19.52
CA GLU A 94 -6.61 5.80 18.53
C GLU A 94 -5.50 6.58 17.83
N GLN A 95 -4.47 7.00 18.57
CA GLN A 95 -3.30 7.68 17.99
C GLN A 95 -2.55 6.74 17.02
N HIS A 96 -2.32 5.49 17.42
CA HIS A 96 -1.65 4.51 16.57
C HIS A 96 -2.41 4.27 15.26
N LYS A 97 -3.75 4.17 15.30
CA LYS A 97 -4.58 4.05 14.09
C LYS A 97 -4.43 5.26 13.17
N ALA A 98 -4.44 6.47 13.73
CA ALA A 98 -4.26 7.69 12.95
C ALA A 98 -2.88 7.75 12.27
N ASP A 99 -1.83 7.28 12.95
CA ASP A 99 -0.47 7.25 12.40
C ASP A 99 -0.35 6.19 11.29
N LEU A 100 -0.97 5.01 11.44
CA LEU A 100 -1.05 4.01 10.37
C LEU A 100 -1.77 4.55 9.13
N GLU A 101 -2.86 5.29 9.30
CA GLU A 101 -3.59 5.90 8.18
C GLU A 101 -2.77 6.98 7.47
N ARG A 102 -2.03 7.80 8.24
CA ARG A 102 -1.12 8.81 7.67
C ARG A 102 -0.02 8.14 6.87
N PHE A 103 0.59 7.10 7.43
CA PHE A 103 1.62 6.33 6.77
C PHE A 103 1.13 5.65 5.49
N LYS A 104 -0.05 5.02 5.53
CA LYS A 104 -0.69 4.43 4.34
C LYS A 104 -0.88 5.48 3.23
N LYS A 105 -1.40 6.66 3.56
CA LYS A 105 -1.60 7.76 2.62
C LYS A 105 -0.28 8.29 2.05
N GLU A 106 0.80 8.25 2.82
CA GLU A 106 2.13 8.67 2.38
C GLU A 106 2.73 7.67 1.39
N ILE A 107 2.63 6.37 1.69
CA ILE A 107 3.05 5.30 0.78
C ILE A 107 2.28 5.36 -0.55
N GLU A 108 0.97 5.53 -0.51
CA GLU A 108 0.12 5.56 -1.71
C GLU A 108 0.42 6.76 -2.63
N LYS A 109 0.91 7.87 -2.06
CA LYS A 109 1.35 9.07 -2.80
C LYS A 109 2.77 8.94 -3.36
N GLY A 110 3.55 7.98 -2.87
CA GLY A 110 4.91 7.74 -3.30
C GLY A 110 5.01 7.31 -4.77
N PRO A 111 6.24 7.21 -5.31
CA PRO A 111 6.46 6.65 -6.63
C PRO A 111 5.94 5.22 -6.68
N LYS A 112 5.31 4.86 -7.81
CA LYS A 112 4.79 3.52 -8.08
C LYS A 112 5.58 2.89 -9.22
N THR A 113 5.74 1.59 -9.17
CA THR A 113 6.39 0.79 -10.21
C THR A 113 5.48 -0.37 -10.60
N MET A 114 5.60 -0.81 -11.85
CA MET A 114 4.99 -2.08 -12.28
C MET A 114 5.88 -3.22 -11.79
N PHE A 115 5.30 -4.14 -11.03
CA PHE A 115 5.99 -5.29 -10.46
C PHE A 115 5.19 -6.56 -10.76
N MET A 116 5.87 -7.62 -11.20
CA MET A 116 5.25 -8.92 -11.43
C MET A 116 5.56 -9.83 -10.25
N ILE A 117 4.52 -10.28 -9.55
CA ILE A 117 4.67 -11.26 -8.48
C ILE A 117 4.50 -12.66 -9.09
N PRO A 118 5.50 -13.56 -9.00
CA PRO A 118 5.38 -14.92 -9.52
C PRO A 118 4.33 -15.72 -8.74
N LEU A 119 3.73 -16.70 -9.42
CA LEU A 119 2.83 -17.68 -8.80
C LEU A 119 3.65 -18.82 -8.21
N ASP A 120 3.23 -19.32 -7.04
CA ASP A 120 3.81 -20.53 -6.49
C ASP A 120 3.25 -21.79 -7.19
N GLN A 121 3.94 -22.92 -7.06
CA GLN A 121 3.53 -24.16 -7.72
C GLN A 121 2.14 -24.61 -7.25
N GLY A 122 1.19 -24.65 -8.19
CA GLY A 122 -0.20 -25.04 -7.91
C GLY A 122 -1.13 -23.90 -7.49
N GLU A 123 -0.64 -22.65 -7.43
CA GLU A 123 -1.52 -21.49 -7.21
C GLU A 123 -2.24 -21.09 -8.51
N LYS A 124 -3.51 -20.69 -8.39
CA LYS A 124 -4.28 -20.14 -9.52
C LYS A 124 -3.84 -18.71 -9.81
N ALA A 125 -3.92 -18.30 -11.08
CA ALA A 125 -3.74 -16.91 -11.46
C ALA A 125 -4.73 -16.01 -10.67
N GLY A 126 -4.23 -14.90 -10.11
CA GLY A 126 -5.02 -14.03 -9.25
C GLY A 126 -5.01 -14.39 -7.76
N ALA A 127 -4.24 -15.40 -7.34
CA ALA A 127 -3.94 -15.62 -5.92
C ALA A 127 -3.42 -14.32 -5.27
N VAL A 128 -3.73 -14.11 -3.99
CA VAL A 128 -3.35 -12.86 -3.30
C VAL A 128 -2.20 -13.09 -2.33
N GLN A 129 -1.28 -12.14 -2.27
CA GLN A 129 -0.22 -12.07 -1.28
C GLN A 129 -0.43 -10.85 -0.41
N VAL A 130 -0.42 -11.03 0.91
CA VAL A 130 -0.50 -9.93 1.86
C VAL A 130 0.91 -9.55 2.31
N VAL A 131 1.27 -8.28 2.14
CA VAL A 131 2.53 -7.70 2.60
C VAL A 131 2.24 -6.70 3.69
N SER A 132 2.89 -6.84 4.84
CA SER A 132 2.73 -5.93 5.97
C SER A 132 3.98 -5.08 6.16
N LEU A 133 3.84 -3.76 6.04
CA LEU A 133 4.92 -2.80 6.26
C LEU A 133 4.51 -1.82 7.36
N ASN A 134 5.29 -1.77 8.45
CA ASN A 134 5.01 -0.94 9.64
C ASN A 134 3.56 -1.06 10.15
N GLY A 135 3.01 -2.28 10.15
CA GLY A 135 1.64 -2.54 10.61
C GLY A 135 0.53 -2.22 9.60
N VAL A 136 0.85 -1.70 8.41
CA VAL A 136 -0.10 -1.53 7.31
C VAL A 136 0.00 -2.73 6.36
N SER A 137 -1.11 -3.42 6.15
CA SER A 137 -1.21 -4.56 5.25
C SER A 137 -1.68 -4.14 3.85
N PHE A 138 -1.02 -4.66 2.82
CA PHE A 138 -1.33 -4.47 1.41
C PHE A 138 -1.60 -5.83 0.77
N THR A 139 -2.76 -5.97 0.13
CA THR A 139 -3.14 -7.18 -0.60
C THR A 139 -2.82 -7.01 -2.07
N ILE A 140 -1.97 -7.89 -2.61
CA ILE A 140 -1.45 -7.78 -3.97
C ILE A 140 -1.78 -9.06 -4.74
N LYS A 141 -2.24 -8.93 -5.99
CA LYS A 141 -2.54 -10.08 -6.86
C LYS A 141 -1.25 -10.64 -7.46
N LYS A 142 -1.05 -11.95 -7.34
CA LYS A 142 0.02 -12.73 -7.97
C LYS A 142 -0.34 -13.08 -9.42
N GLY A 143 0.68 -13.29 -10.24
CA GLY A 143 0.54 -13.70 -11.64
C GLY A 143 0.07 -12.59 -12.59
N ALA A 144 0.03 -11.34 -12.14
CA ALA A 144 -0.32 -10.18 -12.96
C ALA A 144 0.69 -9.03 -12.73
N MET A 145 0.84 -8.18 -13.74
CA MET A 145 1.59 -6.92 -13.62
C MET A 145 0.75 -5.94 -12.80
N VAL A 146 1.20 -5.65 -11.59
CA VAL A 146 0.50 -4.77 -10.65
C VAL A 146 1.31 -3.50 -10.40
N THR A 147 0.62 -2.37 -10.33
CA THR A 147 1.25 -1.09 -10.00
C THR A 147 1.29 -0.92 -8.50
N ILE A 148 2.47 -1.07 -7.90
CA ILE A 148 2.68 -1.01 -6.44
C ILE A 148 3.66 0.11 -6.06
N PRO A 149 3.56 0.67 -4.83
CA PRO A 149 4.56 1.62 -4.31
C PRO A 149 5.97 1.02 -4.30
N VAL A 150 6.99 1.82 -4.63
CA VAL A 150 8.40 1.37 -4.70
C VAL A 150 8.88 0.75 -3.40
N ALA A 151 8.53 1.33 -2.25
CA ALA A 151 8.90 0.78 -0.94
C ALA A 151 8.38 -0.67 -0.71
N ILE A 152 7.23 -1.02 -1.29
CA ILE A 152 6.68 -2.38 -1.20
C ILE A 152 7.37 -3.30 -2.22
N ALA A 153 7.68 -2.77 -3.40
CA ALA A 153 8.41 -3.51 -4.44
C ALA A 153 9.81 -3.91 -3.97
N GLU A 154 10.53 -3.03 -3.27
CA GLU A 154 11.86 -3.31 -2.72
C GLU A 154 11.82 -4.46 -1.70
N VAL A 155 10.87 -4.42 -0.76
CA VAL A 155 10.70 -5.49 0.24
C VAL A 155 10.35 -6.82 -0.41
N LEU A 156 9.50 -6.81 -1.43
CA LEU A 156 9.18 -8.02 -2.19
C LEU A 156 10.39 -8.54 -2.98
N ALA A 157 11.14 -7.65 -3.64
CA ALA A 157 12.33 -8.02 -4.39
C ALA A 157 13.39 -8.66 -3.49
N GLU A 158 13.67 -8.06 -2.32
CA GLU A 158 14.60 -8.60 -1.33
C GLU A 158 14.13 -9.97 -0.82
N LYS A 159 12.83 -10.12 -0.52
CA LYS A 159 12.26 -11.41 -0.13
C LYS A 159 12.53 -12.48 -1.19
N TYR A 160 12.25 -12.20 -2.45
CA TYR A 160 12.47 -13.17 -3.54
C TYR A 160 13.95 -13.46 -3.78
N GLU A 161 14.82 -12.46 -3.65
CA GLU A 161 16.26 -12.64 -3.73
C GLU A 161 16.78 -13.57 -2.62
N VAL A 162 16.30 -13.38 -1.40
CA VAL A 162 16.62 -14.24 -0.25
C VAL A 162 16.10 -15.66 -0.48
N GLU A 163 14.86 -15.84 -0.95
CA GLU A 163 14.30 -17.16 -1.25
C GLU A 163 15.10 -17.90 -2.34
N MET A 164 15.51 -17.19 -3.40
CA MET A 164 16.34 -17.74 -4.47
C MET A 164 17.77 -18.07 -4.01
N THR A 165 18.29 -17.35 -3.03
CA THR A 165 19.66 -17.53 -2.54
C THR A 165 19.75 -18.60 -1.45
N ALA A 166 18.78 -18.64 -0.53
CA ALA A 166 18.72 -19.61 0.56
C ALA A 166 18.69 -21.06 0.06
N GLY A 167 18.07 -21.32 -1.09
CA GLY A 167 18.07 -22.65 -1.72
C GLY A 167 19.39 -23.05 -2.38
N LYS A 168 20.28 -22.10 -2.69
CA LYS A 168 21.55 -22.39 -3.37
C LYS A 168 22.59 -23.00 -2.43
N GLU A 169 22.63 -22.54 -1.17
CA GLU A 169 23.61 -23.00 -0.18
C GLU A 169 23.28 -24.39 0.40
N MET A 170 22.01 -24.80 0.39
CA MET A 170 21.58 -26.11 0.92
C MET A 170 21.73 -27.27 -0.08
N LEU A 171 22.16 -27.02 -1.31
CA LEU A 171 22.41 -28.08 -2.30
C LEU A 171 23.80 -28.71 -2.04
N ALA A 172 23.82 -29.79 -1.26
CA ALA A 172 25.04 -30.51 -0.86
C ALA A 172 25.90 -31.05 -2.02
N ASP A 173 25.35 -31.18 -3.24
CA ASP A 173 26.03 -31.74 -4.42
C ASP A 173 26.64 -30.71 -5.37
N ARG A 174 26.56 -29.41 -5.07
CA ARG A 174 27.26 -28.36 -5.82
C ARG A 174 28.71 -28.23 -5.36
N ASN A 175 29.50 -29.24 -5.66
CA ASN A 175 30.96 -29.10 -5.61
C ASN A 175 31.41 -28.29 -6.82
N ASP A 176 32.49 -27.50 -6.71
CA ASP A 176 32.95 -26.65 -7.82
C ASP A 176 33.19 -27.49 -9.10
N SER A 177 33.64 -28.73 -8.94
CA SER A 177 33.85 -29.69 -10.02
C SER A 177 32.58 -30.11 -10.79
N THR A 178 31.42 -30.17 -10.13
CA THR A 178 30.15 -30.51 -10.80
C THR A 178 29.56 -29.29 -11.52
N SER A 179 29.81 -28.08 -11.02
CA SER A 179 29.38 -26.83 -11.68
C SER A 179 30.14 -26.56 -12.98
N GLU A 180 31.45 -26.83 -13.00
CA GLU A 180 32.31 -26.65 -14.17
C GLU A 180 32.02 -27.68 -15.27
N ALA A 181 31.56 -28.88 -14.91
CA ALA A 181 31.20 -29.94 -15.85
C ALA A 181 29.81 -29.74 -16.51
N LEU A 182 28.94 -28.89 -15.92
CA LEU A 182 27.59 -28.60 -16.42
C LEU A 182 27.47 -27.27 -17.16
N SER A 183 28.52 -26.44 -17.13
CA SER A 183 28.61 -25.15 -17.84
C SER A 183 29.14 -25.34 -19.26
#